data_AF-A0A016TC84-F1
#
_entry.id   AF-A0A016TC84-F1
#
_cell.length_a   1.000
_cell.length_b   1.000
_cell.length_c   1.000
_cell.angle_alpha   90.00
_cell.angle_beta   90.00
_cell.angle_gamma   90.00
#
_symmetry.space_group_name_H-M   'P 1'
#
loop_
_entity.id
_entity.type
_entity.pdbx_description
1 polymer ?
#
loop_
_entity_poly.entity_id
_entity_poly.type
_entity_poly.pdbx_seq_one_letter_code
_entity_poly.pdbx_strand_id
1 'polypeptide(L)'
;MDNVLDLDDGAAGYRISNPPIHLVVPVMGILEVFKTVTLEDLRSRSCYLTGYLEYLIKHFFGESSQHRSTKIFCSIITPPEFHERGCQLSLRFSVSIDIIYKELVRRGVAHLTIHDFEVDKRYPDVIRVTPVHLYNNYVDCRRFVTALEESCKVAEASL
;
A
#
# COMPACT_ATOMS: atom_id res chain seq x y z
N MET A 1 8.18 -26.44 47.59
CA MET A 1 7.69 -26.14 46.23
C MET A 1 6.85 -27.33 45.79
N ASP A 2 5.60 -27.08 45.49
CA ASP A 2 4.52 -28.02 45.11
C ASP A 2 4.51 -28.37 43.61
N ASN A 3 5.46 -27.84 42.84
CA ASN A 3 5.60 -28.06 41.39
C ASN A 3 4.33 -27.72 40.58
N VAL A 4 3.53 -26.77 41.08
CA VAL A 4 2.37 -26.23 40.38
C VAL A 4 2.76 -24.90 39.74
N LEU A 5 2.52 -24.77 38.43
CA LEU A 5 2.73 -23.52 37.72
C LEU A 5 1.58 -22.56 38.06
N ASP A 6 1.91 -21.43 38.67
CA ASP A 6 0.99 -20.32 38.88
C ASP A 6 1.01 -19.42 37.63
N LEU A 7 -0.07 -19.47 36.84
CA LEU A 7 -0.19 -18.77 35.56
C LEU A 7 -0.94 -17.44 35.74
N ASP A 8 -0.46 -16.39 35.08
CA ASP A 8 -1.21 -15.15 34.94
C ASP A 8 -2.52 -15.41 34.13
N ASP A 9 -3.62 -14.79 34.57
CA ASP A 9 -4.90 -14.88 33.87
C ASP A 9 -4.88 -14.23 32.48
N GLY A 10 -5.58 -14.84 31.52
CA GLY A 10 -5.82 -14.29 30.19
C GLY A 10 -4.58 -14.21 29.30
N ALA A 11 -4.44 -13.13 28.54
CA ALA A 11 -3.36 -12.96 27.56
C ALA A 11 -1.96 -12.88 28.19
N ALA A 12 -1.86 -12.49 29.46
CA ALA A 12 -0.59 -12.39 30.17
C ALA A 12 0.07 -13.77 30.38
N GLY A 13 -0.72 -14.84 30.54
CA GLY A 13 -0.22 -16.21 30.63
C GLY A 13 0.47 -16.72 29.36
N TYR A 14 0.27 -16.06 28.21
CA TYR A 14 0.97 -16.37 26.96
C TYR A 14 2.37 -15.72 26.88
N ARG A 15 2.75 -14.88 27.85
CA ARG A 15 4.08 -14.26 27.90
C ARG A 15 5.09 -15.25 28.49
N ILE A 16 5.91 -15.81 27.61
CA ILE A 16 6.92 -16.81 27.99
C ILE A 16 8.22 -16.17 28.51
N SER A 17 8.61 -15.01 27.98
CA SER A 17 9.91 -14.40 28.25
C SER A 17 9.79 -12.90 28.54
N ASN A 18 10.88 -12.30 29.02
CA ASN A 18 10.93 -10.86 29.25
C ASN A 18 10.80 -10.10 27.91
N PRO A 19 10.00 -9.02 27.87
CA PRO A 19 9.84 -8.26 26.64
C PRO A 19 11.14 -7.51 26.28
N PRO A 20 11.54 -7.48 25.00
CA PRO A 20 12.73 -6.76 24.56
C PRO A 20 12.48 -5.24 24.59
N ILE A 21 13.08 -4.54 25.55
CA ILE A 21 12.82 -3.12 25.81
C ILE A 21 13.05 -2.23 24.57
N HIS A 22 14.07 -2.53 23.77
CA HIS A 22 14.37 -1.78 22.55
C HIS A 22 13.30 -1.89 21.46
N LEU A 23 12.46 -2.93 21.47
CA LEU A 23 11.31 -3.05 20.55
C LEU A 23 10.05 -2.43 21.14
N VAL A 24 9.92 -2.39 22.47
CA VAL A 24 8.77 -1.78 23.15
C VAL A 24 8.76 -0.26 22.94
N VAL A 25 9.92 0.39 23.05
CA VAL A 25 10.05 1.86 22.92
C VAL A 25 9.47 2.41 21.60
N PRO A 26 9.83 1.92 20.40
CA PRO A 26 9.26 2.43 19.15
C PRO A 26 7.77 2.14 19.00
N VAL A 27 7.27 1.00 19.51
CA VAL A 27 5.83 0.69 19.53
C VAL A 27 5.08 1.69 20.41
N MET A 28 5.62 2.05 21.58
CA MET A 28 5.03 3.10 22.41
C MET A 28 5.01 4.45 21.68
N GLY A 29 6.10 4.80 20.99
CA GLY A 29 6.18 6.05 20.23
C GLY A 29 5.10 6.16 19.15
N ILE A 30 4.87 5.11 18.36
CA ILE A 30 3.80 5.15 17.34
C ILE A 30 2.39 5.18 17.98
N LEU A 31 2.18 4.51 19.12
CA LEU A 31 0.91 4.55 19.84
C LEU A 31 0.59 5.97 20.36
N GLU A 32 1.59 6.74 20.78
CA GLU A 32 1.39 8.17 21.12
C GLU A 32 0.93 8.99 19.91
N VAL A 33 1.46 8.73 18.71
CA VAL A 33 0.97 9.38 17.48
C VAL A 33 -0.48 8.99 17.23
N PHE A 34 -0.84 7.72 17.35
CA PHE A 34 -2.23 7.27 17.20
C PHE A 34 -3.18 7.86 18.25
N LYS A 35 -2.70 8.26 19.44
CA LYS A 35 -3.55 8.98 20.41
C LYS A 35 -3.92 10.40 19.97
N THR A 36 -3.17 11.00 19.03
CA THR A 36 -3.46 12.35 18.53
C THR A 36 -4.55 12.40 17.46
N VAL A 37 -4.97 11.24 16.95
CA VAL A 37 -5.94 11.09 15.85
C VAL A 37 -6.98 10.03 16.19
N THR A 38 -8.19 10.14 15.65
CA THR A 38 -9.22 9.11 15.83
C THR A 38 -9.12 8.05 14.73
N LEU A 39 -9.53 6.80 15.02
CA LEU A 39 -9.53 5.75 14.00
C LEU A 39 -10.54 6.04 12.90
N GLU A 40 -11.63 6.72 13.22
CA GLU A 40 -12.66 7.18 12.30
C GLU A 40 -12.09 8.19 11.30
N ASP A 41 -11.32 9.17 11.77
CA ASP A 41 -10.67 10.16 10.90
C ASP A 41 -9.64 9.49 9.97
N LEU A 42 -8.84 8.57 10.49
CA LEU A 42 -7.88 7.81 9.69
C LEU A 42 -8.58 6.96 8.63
N ARG A 43 -9.70 6.31 9.00
CA ARG A 43 -10.50 5.52 8.07
C ARG A 43 -11.11 6.38 6.98
N SER A 44 -11.69 7.54 7.33
CA SER A 44 -12.27 8.45 6.35
C SER A 44 -11.21 8.94 5.35
N ARG A 45 -10.04 9.36 5.84
CA ARG A 45 -8.91 9.78 5.01
C ARG A 45 -8.41 8.66 4.11
N SER A 46 -8.31 7.43 4.63
CA SER A 46 -7.95 6.24 3.85
C SER A 46 -8.94 6.00 2.71
N CYS A 47 -10.26 6.07 2.98
CA CYS A 47 -11.28 5.92 1.94
C CYS A 47 -11.13 6.95 0.82
N TYR A 48 -10.96 8.23 1.16
CA TYR A 48 -10.79 9.30 0.16
C TYR A 48 -9.48 9.16 -0.62
N LEU A 49 -8.37 8.87 0.05
CA LEU A 49 -7.05 8.78 -0.59
C LEU A 49 -6.97 7.58 -1.54
N THR A 50 -7.46 6.43 -1.09
CA THR A 50 -7.53 5.22 -1.93
C THR A 50 -8.57 5.37 -3.03
N GLY A 51 -9.72 6.01 -2.77
CA GLY A 51 -10.73 6.31 -3.79
C GLY A 51 -10.21 7.26 -4.87
N TYR A 52 -9.40 8.24 -4.49
CA TYR A 52 -8.72 9.12 -5.45
C TYR A 52 -7.72 8.35 -6.31
N LEU A 53 -6.92 7.47 -5.71
CA LEU A 53 -6.00 6.61 -6.46
C LEU A 53 -6.76 5.69 -7.43
N GLU A 54 -7.83 5.05 -6.97
CA GLU A 54 -8.71 4.21 -7.80
C GLU A 54 -9.29 5.00 -8.98
N TYR A 55 -9.79 6.21 -8.73
CA TYR A 55 -10.31 7.10 -9.76
C TYR A 55 -9.24 7.42 -10.82
N LEU A 56 -8.03 7.79 -10.40
CA LEU A 56 -6.93 8.08 -11.32
C LEU A 56 -6.56 6.85 -12.15
N ILE A 57 -6.45 5.67 -11.55
CA ILE A 57 -6.15 4.44 -12.29
C ILE A 57 -7.23 4.14 -13.33
N LYS A 58 -8.52 4.23 -12.97
CA LYS A 58 -9.63 4.05 -13.93
C LYS A 58 -9.60 5.11 -15.03
N HIS A 59 -9.23 6.35 -14.70
CA HIS A 59 -9.17 7.45 -15.64
C HIS A 59 -8.02 7.30 -16.66
N PHE A 60 -6.83 6.86 -16.25
CA PHE A 60 -5.68 6.76 -17.17
C PHE A 60 -5.50 5.37 -17.79
N PHE A 61 -5.99 4.31 -17.14
CA PHE A 61 -5.79 2.92 -17.56
C PHE A 61 -7.08 2.15 -17.83
N GLY A 62 -8.27 2.72 -17.63
CA GLY A 62 -9.56 2.06 -17.92
C GLY A 62 -9.74 1.72 -19.40
N GLU A 63 -10.40 0.60 -19.70
CA GLU A 63 -10.66 0.09 -21.06
C GLU A 63 -11.34 1.10 -21.98
N SER A 64 -12.27 1.88 -21.43
CA SER A 64 -13.07 2.86 -22.16
C SER A 64 -12.55 4.30 -22.07
N SER A 65 -11.39 4.52 -21.45
CA SER A 65 -10.90 5.89 -21.24
C SER A 65 -10.23 6.47 -22.49
N GLN A 66 -10.65 7.67 -22.87
CA GLN A 66 -10.03 8.46 -23.95
C GLN A 66 -8.67 9.06 -23.54
N HIS A 67 -8.35 9.09 -22.25
CA HIS A 67 -7.08 9.61 -21.73
C HIS A 67 -5.98 8.56 -21.62
N ARG A 68 -6.26 7.34 -22.12
CA ARG A 68 -5.31 6.25 -22.11
C ARG A 68 -4.11 6.58 -22.99
N SER A 69 -2.92 6.50 -22.39
CA SER A 69 -1.67 6.89 -23.03
C SER A 69 -0.76 5.71 -23.39
N THR A 70 -1.20 4.47 -23.12
CA THR A 70 -0.48 3.20 -23.36
C THR A 70 -1.45 2.08 -23.74
N LYS A 71 -1.00 1.06 -24.48
CA LYS A 71 -1.76 -0.17 -24.75
C LYS A 71 -1.76 -1.15 -23.58
N ILE A 72 -0.89 -0.96 -22.58
CA ILE A 72 -0.84 -1.84 -21.41
C ILE A 72 -2.11 -1.65 -20.58
N PHE A 73 -2.82 -2.74 -20.34
CA PHE A 73 -4.03 -2.72 -19.53
C PHE A 73 -3.69 -2.88 -18.05
N CYS A 74 -4.37 -2.11 -17.20
CA CYS A 74 -4.32 -2.24 -15.75
C CYS A 74 -5.75 -2.41 -15.21
N SER A 75 -6.00 -3.54 -14.54
CA SER A 75 -7.25 -3.82 -13.83
C SER A 75 -7.04 -3.79 -12.32
N ILE A 76 -8.04 -3.34 -11.59
CA ILE A 76 -8.03 -3.34 -10.12
C ILE A 76 -8.70 -4.63 -9.66
N ILE A 77 -8.00 -5.46 -8.89
CA ILE A 77 -8.54 -6.73 -8.35
C ILE A 77 -9.20 -6.50 -6.97
N THR A 78 -8.75 -5.48 -6.24
CA THR A 78 -9.35 -5.13 -4.94
C THR A 78 -10.83 -4.79 -5.13
N PRO A 79 -11.75 -5.27 -4.25
CA PRO A 79 -13.17 -4.93 -4.32
C PRO A 79 -13.39 -3.41 -4.41
N PRO A 80 -14.38 -2.93 -5.19
CA PRO A 80 -14.64 -1.50 -5.33
C PRO A 80 -15.33 -0.90 -4.09
N GLU A 81 -16.07 -1.72 -3.35
CA GLU A 81 -16.83 -1.28 -2.17
C GLU A 81 -15.88 -0.86 -1.05
N PHE A 82 -16.08 0.34 -0.50
CA PHE A 82 -15.18 0.92 0.50
C PHE A 82 -15.14 0.08 1.77
N HIS A 83 -16.27 -0.51 2.16
CA HIS A 83 -16.39 -1.33 3.35
C HIS A 83 -15.68 -2.68 3.25
N GLU A 84 -15.45 -3.19 2.03
CA GLU A 84 -14.80 -4.48 1.78
C GLU A 84 -13.29 -4.37 1.54
N ARG A 85 -12.73 -3.16 1.68
CA ARG A 85 -11.30 -2.91 1.41
C ARG A 85 -10.60 -2.05 2.47
N GLY A 86 -9.28 -2.27 2.56
CA GLY A 86 -8.35 -1.41 3.29
C GLY A 86 -7.89 -0.19 2.48
N CYS A 87 -6.71 0.33 2.84
CA CYS A 87 -6.01 1.36 2.05
C CYS A 87 -5.35 0.79 0.78
N GLN A 88 -5.00 -0.49 0.77
CA GLN A 88 -4.25 -1.14 -0.32
C GLN A 88 -5.13 -1.39 -1.56
N LEU A 89 -4.61 -1.05 -2.74
CA LEU A 89 -5.13 -1.47 -4.04
C LEU A 89 -4.20 -2.46 -4.71
N SER A 90 -4.75 -3.53 -5.27
CA SER A 90 -4.01 -4.50 -6.08
C SER A 90 -4.31 -4.26 -7.55
N LEU A 91 -3.26 -3.92 -8.30
CA LEU A 91 -3.28 -3.59 -9.72
C LEU A 91 -2.70 -4.76 -10.52
N ARG A 92 -3.47 -5.31 -11.45
CA ARG A 92 -3.05 -6.36 -12.37
C ARG A 92 -2.79 -5.79 -13.75
N PHE A 93 -1.62 -6.07 -14.30
CA PHE A 93 -1.19 -5.60 -15.60
C PHE A 93 -1.31 -6.69 -16.67
N SER A 94 -1.46 -6.30 -17.94
CA SER A 94 -1.47 -7.26 -19.06
C SER A 94 -0.09 -7.79 -19.47
N VAL A 95 0.97 -7.30 -18.82
CA VAL A 95 2.37 -7.64 -19.12
C VAL A 95 3.07 -8.12 -17.86
N SER A 96 4.21 -8.80 -18.02
CA SER A 96 5.01 -9.24 -16.89
C SER A 96 5.40 -8.07 -15.99
N ILE A 97 5.21 -8.26 -14.69
CA ILE A 97 5.46 -7.21 -13.71
C ILE A 97 6.93 -6.78 -13.66
N ASP A 98 7.86 -7.66 -14.03
CA ASP A 98 9.29 -7.37 -13.98
C ASP A 98 9.67 -6.19 -14.89
N ILE A 99 8.98 -6.02 -16.02
CA ILE A 99 9.26 -4.94 -16.98
C ILE A 99 8.82 -3.59 -16.38
N ILE A 100 7.61 -3.52 -15.85
CA ILE A 100 7.04 -2.31 -15.24
C ILE A 100 7.76 -1.98 -13.93
N TYR A 101 7.98 -2.99 -13.08
CA TYR A 101 8.58 -2.81 -11.76
C TYR A 101 10.00 -2.27 -11.85
N LYS A 102 10.81 -2.73 -12.81
CA LYS A 102 12.17 -2.20 -13.04
C LYS A 102 12.15 -0.70 -13.34
N GLU A 103 11.19 -0.26 -14.17
CA GLU A 103 11.01 1.14 -14.52
C GLU A 103 10.46 1.99 -13.37
N LEU A 104 9.59 1.43 -12.54
CA LEU A 104 9.09 2.07 -11.31
C LEU A 104 10.19 2.23 -10.26
N VAL A 105 11.06 1.21 -10.08
CA VAL A 105 12.23 1.28 -9.19
C VAL A 105 13.19 2.36 -9.67
N ARG A 106 13.48 2.43 -10.98
CA ARG A 106 14.35 3.45 -11.55
C ARG A 106 13.85 4.88 -11.32
N ARG A 107 12.53 5.05 -11.20
CA ARG A 107 11.86 6.34 -10.93
C ARG A 107 11.67 6.64 -9.44
N GLY A 108 12.15 5.78 -8.54
CA GLY A 108 12.08 5.97 -7.09
C GLY A 108 10.75 5.59 -6.45
N VAL A 109 9.77 5.11 -7.22
CA VAL A 109 8.40 4.84 -6.75
C VAL A 109 8.25 3.49 -6.06
N ALA A 110 9.10 2.52 -6.41
CA ALA A 110 9.02 1.15 -5.90
C ALA A 110 10.18 0.74 -4.98
N HIS A 111 11.07 1.67 -4.60
CA HIS A 111 12.17 1.37 -3.68
C HIS A 111 12.43 2.51 -2.71
N LEU A 112 12.21 2.21 -1.42
CA LEU A 112 12.85 2.76 -0.23
C LEU A 112 13.35 4.21 -0.35
N THR A 113 12.45 5.13 -0.69
CA THR A 113 12.68 6.55 -0.42
C THR A 113 11.55 7.02 0.48
N ILE A 114 11.91 7.87 1.43
CA ILE A 114 11.21 8.19 2.69
C ILE A 114 9.82 8.87 2.47
N HIS A 115 9.33 8.92 1.23
CA HIS A 115 8.13 9.62 0.78
C HIS A 115 7.20 8.85 -0.16
N ASP A 116 7.54 7.62 -0.58
CA ASP A 116 6.81 6.91 -1.65
C ASP A 116 6.14 5.60 -1.16
N PHE A 117 5.06 5.23 -1.85
CA PHE A 117 4.14 4.14 -1.52
C PHE A 117 4.83 2.79 -1.27
N GLU A 118 4.29 1.98 -0.37
CA GLU A 118 4.66 0.56 -0.33
C GLU A 118 4.12 -0.16 -1.57
N VAL A 119 5.03 -0.65 -2.41
CA VAL A 119 4.75 -1.35 -3.66
C VAL A 119 5.21 -2.81 -3.53
N ASP A 120 4.29 -3.74 -3.22
CA ASP A 120 4.59 -5.18 -3.15
C ASP A 120 4.32 -5.85 -4.50
N LYS A 121 5.34 -6.49 -5.08
CA LYS A 121 5.22 -7.23 -6.35
C LYS A 121 4.72 -8.65 -6.10
N ARG A 122 3.71 -9.07 -6.86
CA ARG A 122 3.13 -10.41 -6.83
C ARG A 122 3.13 -11.00 -8.22
N TYR A 123 3.91 -12.05 -8.41
CA TYR A 123 3.98 -12.76 -9.67
C TYR A 123 2.62 -13.36 -10.05
N PRO A 124 2.28 -13.41 -11.35
CA PRO A 124 3.12 -12.98 -12.48
C PRO A 124 3.02 -11.48 -12.86
N ASP A 125 1.93 -10.80 -12.50
CA ASP A 125 1.50 -9.55 -13.15
C ASP A 125 0.84 -8.53 -12.21
N VAL A 126 1.00 -8.68 -10.89
CA VAL A 126 0.30 -7.85 -9.88
C VAL A 126 1.26 -6.96 -9.10
N ILE A 127 0.86 -5.72 -8.85
CA ILE A 127 1.47 -4.81 -7.87
C ILE A 127 0.41 -4.42 -6.84
N ARG A 128 0.79 -4.40 -5.56
CA ARG A 128 -0.02 -3.83 -4.47
C ARG A 128 0.50 -2.46 -4.12
N VAL A 129 -0.36 -1.45 -4.11
CA VAL A 129 -0.04 -0.06 -3.80
C VAL A 129 -0.86 0.37 -2.60
N THR A 130 -0.20 0.86 -1.56
CA THR A 130 -0.85 1.23 -0.31
C THR A 130 -0.62 2.70 0.04
N PRO A 131 -1.57 3.60 -0.27
CA PRO A 131 -1.57 4.96 0.31
C PRO A 131 -1.76 4.88 1.82
N VAL A 132 -0.72 5.14 2.59
CA VAL A 132 -0.81 5.18 4.05
C VAL A 132 -1.32 6.54 4.51
N HIS A 133 -2.48 6.52 5.15
CA HIS A 133 -3.25 7.71 5.55
C HIS A 133 -2.53 8.64 6.54
N LEU A 134 -1.49 8.17 7.24
CA LEU A 134 -0.70 9.00 8.16
C LEU A 134 0.25 9.97 7.45
N TYR A 135 0.91 9.52 6.39
CA TYR A 135 2.01 10.28 5.78
C TYR A 135 1.86 10.53 4.27
N ASN A 136 0.95 9.84 3.58
CA ASN A 136 0.69 10.09 2.17
C ASN A 136 -0.41 11.16 1.96
N ASN A 137 -0.29 11.83 0.82
CA ASN A 137 -1.20 12.87 0.37
C ASN A 137 -1.66 12.63 -1.08
N TYR A 138 -2.62 13.43 -1.57
CA TYR A 138 -3.17 13.30 -2.92
C TYR A 138 -2.13 13.58 -4.03
N VAL A 139 -1.14 14.44 -3.77
CA VAL A 139 -0.05 14.72 -4.71
C VAL A 139 0.80 13.47 -4.91
N ASP A 140 1.05 12.70 -3.84
CA ASP A 140 1.77 11.44 -3.94
C ASP A 140 0.99 10.44 -4.82
N CYS A 141 -0.33 10.32 -4.63
CA CYS A 141 -1.17 9.50 -5.51
C CYS A 141 -1.04 9.91 -6.98
N ARG A 142 -1.03 11.23 -7.26
CA ARG A 142 -0.88 11.73 -8.63
C ARG A 142 0.51 11.43 -9.20
N ARG A 143 1.57 11.65 -8.42
CA ARG A 143 2.96 11.35 -8.78
C ARG A 143 3.14 9.87 -9.11
N PHE A 144 2.57 8.99 -8.27
CA PHE A 144 2.57 7.55 -8.51
C PHE A 144 1.94 7.21 -9.88
N VAL A 145 0.74 7.74 -10.16
CA VAL A 145 0.04 7.45 -11.41
C VAL A 145 0.81 7.97 -12.63
N THR A 146 1.37 9.18 -12.55
CA THR A 146 2.19 9.73 -13.64
C THR A 146 3.44 8.89 -13.89
N ALA A 147 4.14 8.47 -12.84
CA ALA A 147 5.29 7.58 -12.96
C ALA A 147 4.90 6.20 -13.52
N LEU A 148 3.72 5.69 -13.18
CA LEU A 148 3.19 4.45 -13.73
C LEU A 148 2.90 4.59 -15.23
N GLU A 149 2.27 5.69 -15.66
CA GLU A 149 2.01 5.96 -17.08
C GLU A 149 3.31 6.02 -17.89
N GLU A 150 4.32 6.74 -17.39
CA GLU A 150 5.63 6.82 -18.03
C GLU A 150 6.33 5.46 -18.09
N SER A 151 6.26 4.69 -17.00
CA SER A 151 6.84 3.34 -16.93
C SER A 151 6.16 2.41 -17.93
N CYS A 152 4.84 2.47 -18.07
CA CYS A 152 4.10 1.70 -19.06
C CYS A 152 4.45 2.10 -20.49
N LYS A 153 4.64 3.40 -20.80
CA LYS A 153 5.07 3.85 -22.14
C LYS A 153 6.46 3.31 -22.52
N VAL A 154 7.41 3.33 -21.58
CA VAL A 154 8.76 2.79 -21.80
C VAL A 154 8.72 1.28 -21.95
N ALA A 155 7.94 0.59 -21.11
CA ALA A 155 7.72 -0.84 -21.21
C ALA A 155 7.11 -1.23 -22.57
N GLU A 156 6.12 -0.48 -23.05
CA GLU A 156 5.49 -0.69 -24.37
C GLU A 156 6.46 -0.48 -25.53
N ALA A 157 7.36 0.50 -25.45
CA ALA A 157 8.40 0.71 -26.47
C ALA A 157 9.49 -0.38 -26.47
N SER A 158 9.58 -1.17 -25.39
CA SER A 158 10.56 -2.24 -25.22
C SER A 158 10.00 -3.64 -25.51
N LEU A 159 8.70 -3.73 -25.79
CA LEU A 159 7.96 -4.94 -26.18
C LEU A 159 7.83 -5.04 -27.71
#